data_AF-A0A3P8DRE2-F1
#
_entry.id   AF-A0A3P8DRE2-F1
#
_cell.length_a   1.000
_cell.length_b   1.000
_cell.length_c   1.000
_cell.angle_alpha   90.00
_cell.angle_beta   90.00
_cell.angle_gamma   90.00
#
_symmetry.space_group_name_H-M   'P 1'
#
loop_
_entity.id
_entity.type
_entity.pdbx_description
1 polymer ?
#
loop_
_entity_poly.entity_id
_entity_poly.type
_entity_poly.pdbx_seq_one_letter_code
_entity_poly.pdbx_strand_id
1 'polypeptide(L)'
;MNGRFSKLDLNESTNSSKKLCNGYHTDYCSTKNLQSIDRREFSEINNTYSSRNSVRCLDSPVANPPRAPISLPVNSHHSYHRGGLVGLNNLGNTCFMNSILQCLSNTAPLTEYCLEDRFLKDINKSSSMNGMLFHSYADLMKEIWDPDLANSSTSPSRFKSQIQRFAPRFMGYSQQDSQEFLRYVLEGLHMEVNRVQKRPNPIKPNYEAEDCLP
;
A
#
# COMPACT_ATOMS: atom_id res chain seq x y z
N MET A 1 9.25 -59.89 49.73
CA MET A 1 9.90 -61.05 49.08
C MET A 1 9.67 -60.98 47.59
N ASN A 2 10.76 -60.72 46.87
CA ASN A 2 11.17 -61.33 45.60
C ASN A 2 10.19 -61.43 44.41
N GLY A 3 10.52 -60.67 43.36
CA GLY A 3 10.99 -61.25 42.10
C GLY A 3 10.24 -60.81 40.83
N ARG A 4 10.81 -59.98 39.92
CA ARG A 4 11.70 -60.32 38.76
C ARG A 4 10.93 -61.11 37.67
N PHE A 5 10.81 -60.72 36.40
CA PHE A 5 11.78 -60.41 35.33
C PHE A 5 10.97 -59.86 34.12
N SER A 6 11.10 -58.60 33.66
CA SER A 6 11.92 -58.08 32.54
C SER A 6 11.70 -58.61 31.11
N LYS A 7 11.36 -57.68 30.21
CA LYS A 7 12.08 -57.31 28.98
C LYS A 7 11.63 -55.87 28.62
N LEU A 8 12.50 -54.86 28.69
CA LEU A 8 13.47 -54.41 27.68
C LEU A 8 12.76 -54.14 26.33
N ASP A 9 12.84 -52.99 25.68
CA ASP A 9 13.74 -51.86 25.89
C ASP A 9 13.33 -50.68 24.99
N LEU A 10 13.81 -49.49 25.39
CA LEU A 10 14.07 -48.26 24.62
C LEU A 10 12.86 -47.36 24.30
N ASN A 11 12.74 -46.26 25.05
CA ASN A 11 13.34 -44.92 24.78
C ASN A 11 12.79 -44.33 23.48
N GLU A 12 12.28 -43.11 23.42
CA GLU A 12 12.49 -41.91 24.23
C GLU A 12 11.26 -41.03 23.94
N SER A 13 10.53 -40.54 24.95
CA SER A 13 10.62 -39.14 25.40
C SER A 13 10.67 -38.13 24.24
N THR A 14 9.80 -37.14 24.12
CA THR A 14 8.98 -36.49 25.14
C THR A 14 8.03 -35.53 24.43
N ASN A 15 6.77 -35.60 24.85
CA ASN A 15 5.89 -34.47 25.21
C ASN A 15 6.18 -33.11 24.58
N SER A 16 5.26 -32.60 23.76
CA SER A 16 3.99 -31.97 24.17
C SER A 16 4.15 -30.47 24.40
N SER A 17 3.60 -29.69 23.48
CA SER A 17 2.50 -28.80 23.84
C SER A 17 1.76 -28.36 22.60
N LYS A 18 0.50 -28.81 22.54
CA LYS A 18 -0.53 -28.37 21.61
C LYS A 18 -0.82 -26.90 21.87
N LYS A 19 -0.86 -26.06 20.84
CA LYS A 19 -1.82 -24.95 20.77
C LYS A 19 -2.45 -24.91 19.38
N LEU A 20 -3.78 -24.95 19.43
CA LEU A 20 -4.73 -24.95 18.33
C LEU A 20 -4.48 -23.81 17.34
N CYS A 21 -4.43 -24.16 16.05
CA CYS A 21 -4.73 -23.25 14.96
C CYS A 21 -6.15 -23.61 14.46
N ASN A 22 -7.17 -22.88 14.90
CA ASN A 22 -8.49 -22.91 14.24
C ASN A 22 -8.41 -22.10 12.94
N GLY A 23 -8.95 -22.69 11.88
CA GLY A 23 -8.67 -22.31 10.49
C GLY A 23 -9.59 -21.26 9.88
N TYR A 24 -9.32 -21.03 8.60
CA TYR A 24 -10.31 -20.70 7.58
C TYR A 24 -9.94 -21.47 6.31
N HIS A 25 -10.74 -22.50 6.04
CA HIS A 25 -10.77 -23.23 4.77
C HIS A 25 -11.36 -22.28 3.72
N THR A 26 -10.64 -22.01 2.64
CA THR A 26 -11.21 -21.32 1.47
C THR A 26 -11.28 -22.32 0.34
N ASP A 27 -12.50 -22.64 -0.07
CA ASP A 27 -12.79 -23.56 -1.15
C ASP A 27 -12.35 -22.94 -2.48
N TYR A 28 -11.38 -23.58 -3.13
CA TYR A 28 -10.97 -23.25 -4.49
C TYR A 28 -12.03 -23.77 -5.47
N CYS A 29 -12.71 -22.88 -6.17
CA CYS A 29 -13.55 -23.26 -7.31
C CYS A 29 -12.64 -23.67 -8.48
N SER A 30 -12.63 -24.97 -8.77
CA SER A 30 -11.93 -25.55 -9.91
C SER A 30 -12.66 -25.17 -11.20
N THR A 31 -12.02 -24.37 -12.06
CA THR A 31 -12.39 -24.28 -13.48
C THR A 31 -11.27 -24.87 -14.31
N LYS A 32 -11.52 -26.08 -14.81
CA LYS A 32 -10.83 -26.65 -15.97
C LYS A 32 -11.44 -26.04 -17.24
N ASN A 33 -10.59 -25.96 -18.27
CA ASN A 33 -10.83 -25.55 -19.66
C ASN A 33 -10.79 -24.05 -20.00
N LEU A 34 -9.57 -23.60 -20.34
CA LEU A 34 -9.35 -22.77 -21.52
C LEU A 34 -7.99 -23.15 -22.15
N GLN A 35 -7.94 -24.29 -22.84
CA GLN A 35 -6.88 -24.60 -23.79
C GLN A 35 -7.38 -24.29 -25.20
N SER A 36 -6.94 -23.15 -25.74
CA SER A 36 -6.57 -22.94 -27.15
C SER A 36 -6.39 -21.45 -27.40
N ILE A 37 -5.17 -20.95 -27.19
CA ILE A 37 -4.70 -19.73 -27.85
C ILE A 37 -3.48 -20.13 -28.65
N ASP A 38 -3.58 -19.90 -29.95
CA ASP A 38 -2.63 -20.30 -30.99
C ASP A 38 -1.25 -19.66 -30.73
N ARG A 39 -0.21 -20.49 -30.72
CA ARG A 39 1.17 -20.12 -30.36
C ARG A 39 1.94 -19.56 -31.57
N ARG A 40 1.26 -18.87 -32.49
CA ARG A 40 1.83 -18.33 -33.73
C ARG A 40 1.57 -16.83 -33.98
N GLU A 41 1.01 -16.11 -33.01
CA GLU A 41 0.68 -14.68 -33.15
C GLU A 41 1.38 -13.80 -32.09
N PHE A 42 2.61 -14.15 -31.68
CA PHE A 42 3.37 -13.35 -30.69
C PHE A 42 4.75 -12.88 -31.21
N SER A 43 5.12 -13.22 -32.45
CA SER A 43 6.41 -12.84 -33.05
C SER A 43 6.37 -11.58 -33.93
N GLU A 44 5.20 -11.10 -34.34
CA GLU A 44 5.11 -9.96 -35.28
C GLU A 44 5.02 -8.58 -34.60
N ILE A 45 4.72 -8.52 -33.29
CA ILE A 45 4.58 -7.24 -32.58
C ILE A 45 5.96 -6.65 -32.18
N ASN A 46 6.99 -7.49 -31.98
CA ASN A 46 8.31 -7.03 -31.54
C ASN A 46 9.18 -6.38 -32.64
N ASN A 47 8.83 -6.54 -33.92
CA ASN A 47 9.64 -6.02 -35.03
C ASN A 47 9.23 -4.64 -35.57
N THR A 48 8.11 -4.07 -35.09
CA THR A 48 7.63 -2.77 -35.60
C THR A 48 8.07 -1.58 -34.75
N TYR A 49 8.52 -1.80 -33.51
CA TYR A 49 8.98 -0.73 -32.61
C TYR A 49 10.46 -0.35 -32.74
N SER A 50 11.27 -1.12 -33.49
CA SER A 50 12.71 -0.89 -33.61
C SER A 50 13.13 -0.12 -34.86
N SER A 51 12.21 0.45 -35.63
CA SER A 51 12.53 1.15 -36.88
C SER A 51 11.58 2.28 -37.18
N ARG A 52 11.70 3.39 -36.44
CA ARG A 52 11.33 4.76 -36.88
C ARG A 52 11.71 5.77 -35.79
N ASN A 53 12.94 6.28 -35.88
CA ASN A 53 13.30 7.70 -35.75
C ASN A 53 14.81 7.86 -35.77
N SER A 54 15.38 7.83 -36.97
CA SER A 54 16.64 8.53 -37.25
C SER A 54 16.30 10.01 -37.36
N VAL A 55 16.57 10.78 -36.31
CA VAL A 55 16.60 12.24 -36.38
C VAL A 55 18.07 12.65 -36.32
N ARG A 56 18.50 13.33 -37.38
CA ARG A 56 19.86 13.83 -37.57
C ARG A 56 20.15 14.88 -36.51
N CYS A 57 21.28 14.77 -35.82
CA CYS A 57 21.80 15.84 -34.96
C CYS A 57 22.19 17.02 -35.85
N LEU A 58 21.56 18.18 -35.64
CA LEU A 58 22.08 19.48 -36.07
C LEU A 58 22.72 20.12 -34.83
N ASP A 59 24.04 20.26 -34.87
CA ASP A 59 24.79 20.98 -33.86
C ASP A 59 24.40 22.46 -33.85
N SER A 60 24.07 22.99 -32.67
CA SER A 60 24.13 24.42 -32.39
C SER A 60 24.52 24.63 -30.93
N PRO A 61 25.52 25.49 -30.64
CA PRO A 61 26.04 25.66 -29.30
C PRO A 61 25.25 26.76 -28.58
N VAL A 62 24.35 26.38 -27.67
CA VAL A 62 23.86 27.29 -26.64
C VAL A 62 24.35 26.76 -25.31
N ALA A 63 25.41 27.37 -24.78
CA ALA A 63 25.96 27.05 -23.49
C ALA A 63 24.93 27.39 -22.40
N ASN A 64 24.39 26.37 -21.74
CA ASN A 64 23.70 26.54 -20.47
C ASN A 64 24.74 26.72 -19.36
N PRO A 65 24.68 27.77 -18.52
CA PRO A 65 25.61 27.93 -17.41
C PRO A 65 25.42 26.80 -16.39
N PRO A 66 26.49 26.35 -15.70
CA PRO A 66 26.39 25.29 -14.72
C PRO A 66 25.49 25.75 -13.56
N ARG A 67 24.36 25.06 -13.39
CA ARG A 67 23.47 25.28 -12.26
C ARG A 67 24.17 24.78 -11.00
N ALA A 68 24.59 25.69 -10.13
CA ALA A 68 25.14 25.34 -8.83
C ALA A 68 24.12 24.48 -8.05
N PRO A 69 24.56 23.43 -7.33
CA PRO A 69 23.65 22.67 -6.48
C PRO A 69 23.16 23.59 -5.37
N ILE A 70 21.83 23.77 -5.29
CA ILE A 70 21.18 24.42 -4.17
C ILE A 70 21.33 23.47 -2.98
N SER A 71 22.31 23.72 -2.11
CA SER A 71 22.44 23.03 -0.83
C SER A 71 21.35 23.53 0.10
N LEU A 72 20.16 22.93 0.00
CA LEU A 72 19.17 22.96 1.08
C LEU A 72 19.80 22.28 2.32
N PRO A 73 19.54 22.79 3.53
CA PRO A 73 20.06 22.18 4.74
C PRO A 73 19.45 20.78 4.87
N VAL A 74 20.26 19.76 4.56
CA VAL A 74 19.92 18.36 4.81
C VAL A 74 19.95 18.18 6.32
N ASN A 75 18.78 18.29 6.96
CA ASN A 75 18.61 17.72 8.29
C ASN A 75 18.93 16.24 8.20
N SER A 76 19.84 15.78 9.05
CA SER A 76 20.35 14.42 9.11
C SER A 76 19.25 13.38 9.38
N HIS A 77 18.50 13.00 8.35
CA HIS A 77 17.76 11.74 8.25
C HIS A 77 18.49 10.83 7.25
N HIS A 78 19.72 10.46 7.59
CA HIS A 78 20.63 9.72 6.71
C HIS A 78 20.16 8.29 6.36
N SER A 79 19.07 7.82 6.97
CA SER A 79 18.53 6.46 6.78
C SER A 79 17.52 6.33 5.63
N TYR A 80 16.89 7.42 5.17
CA TYR A 80 15.88 7.35 4.10
C TYR A 80 16.46 7.50 2.69
N HIS A 81 17.74 7.82 2.54
CA HIS A 81 18.39 7.99 1.23
C HIS A 81 18.51 6.72 0.38
N ARG A 82 18.08 5.55 0.89
CA ARG A 82 18.13 4.26 0.17
C ARG A 82 16.78 3.57 -0.01
N GLY A 83 15.69 4.12 0.53
CA GLY A 83 14.34 3.53 0.43
C GLY A 83 13.50 4.13 -0.71
N GLY A 84 12.29 3.60 -0.91
CA GLY A 84 11.28 4.20 -1.80
C GLY A 84 11.36 3.77 -3.28
N LEU A 85 12.26 2.84 -3.62
CA LEU A 85 12.46 2.32 -4.99
C LEU A 85 11.85 0.93 -5.23
N VAL A 86 11.02 0.45 -4.30
CA VAL A 86 10.38 -0.87 -4.35
C VAL A 86 9.19 -0.86 -5.32
N GLY A 87 9.12 -1.86 -6.21
CA GLY A 87 7.98 -2.04 -7.11
C GLY A 87 6.73 -2.56 -6.40
N LEU A 88 5.56 -2.39 -7.03
CA LEU A 88 4.30 -2.97 -6.54
C LEU A 88 3.75 -4.00 -7.52
N ASN A 89 3.47 -5.20 -7.03
CA ASN A 89 2.90 -6.27 -7.84
C ASN A 89 1.51 -5.88 -8.36
N ASN A 90 1.22 -6.15 -9.64
CA ASN A 90 -0.13 -6.01 -10.18
C ASN A 90 -0.96 -7.22 -9.75
N LEU A 91 -2.13 -6.98 -9.13
CA LEU A 91 -3.00 -8.00 -8.57
C LEU A 91 -4.23 -8.27 -9.45
N GLY A 92 -4.16 -7.89 -10.73
CA GLY A 92 -5.24 -7.97 -11.71
C GLY A 92 -5.87 -6.60 -11.97
N ASN A 93 -5.44 -5.95 -13.06
CA ASN A 93 -5.85 -4.58 -13.45
C ASN A 93 -5.66 -3.52 -12.36
N THR A 94 -4.73 -3.70 -11.42
CA THR A 94 -4.52 -2.78 -10.29
C THR A 94 -3.46 -1.71 -10.54
N CYS A 95 -3.07 -1.45 -11.79
CA CYS A 95 -2.06 -0.43 -12.10
C CYS A 95 -2.48 0.98 -11.65
N PHE A 96 -3.77 1.30 -11.71
CA PHE A 96 -4.33 2.55 -11.18
C PHE A 96 -4.07 2.72 -9.67
N MET A 97 -4.11 1.63 -8.91
CA MET A 97 -3.83 1.61 -7.48
C MET A 97 -2.32 1.76 -7.24
N ASN A 98 -1.51 0.99 -7.96
CA ASN A 98 -0.06 1.00 -7.81
C ASN A 98 0.51 2.39 -8.13
N SER A 99 0.03 3.06 -9.18
CA SER A 99 0.48 4.42 -9.52
C SER A 99 0.19 5.42 -8.40
N ILE A 100 -1.02 5.38 -7.82
CA ILE A 100 -1.40 6.27 -6.72
C ILE A 100 -0.59 5.98 -5.46
N LEU A 101 -0.41 4.70 -5.11
CA LEU A 101 0.37 4.31 -3.93
C LEU A 101 1.84 4.74 -4.03
N GLN A 102 2.44 4.68 -5.23
CA GLN A 102 3.79 5.18 -5.45
C GLN A 102 3.88 6.71 -5.35
N CYS A 103 2.88 7.44 -5.86
CA CYS A 103 2.84 8.90 -5.69
C CYS A 103 2.71 9.28 -4.21
N LEU A 104 1.84 8.60 -3.46
CA LEU A 104 1.64 8.85 -2.04
C LEU A 104 2.86 8.43 -1.20
N SER A 105 3.53 7.33 -1.53
CA SER A 105 4.76 6.89 -0.83
C SER A 105 5.92 7.87 -0.99
N ASN A 106 5.92 8.67 -2.06
CA ASN A 106 6.90 9.73 -2.31
C ASN A 106 6.43 11.11 -1.80
N THR A 107 5.30 11.18 -1.10
CA THR A 107 4.86 12.39 -0.42
C THR A 107 5.45 12.44 0.99
N ALA A 108 6.63 13.06 1.12
CA ALA A 108 7.47 12.98 2.32
C ALA A 108 6.72 13.19 3.66
N PRO A 109 5.87 14.22 3.86
CA PRO A 109 5.18 14.41 5.14
C PRO A 109 4.26 13.24 5.53
N LEU A 110 3.60 12.62 4.54
CA LEU A 110 2.70 11.49 4.77
C LEU A 110 3.51 10.21 5.05
N THR A 111 4.59 10.01 4.30
CA THR A 111 5.46 8.85 4.46
C THR A 111 6.17 8.87 5.81
N GLU A 112 6.80 9.98 6.19
CA GLU A 112 7.44 10.15 7.50
C GLU A 112 6.44 9.89 8.65
N TYR A 113 5.21 10.37 8.50
CA TYR A 113 4.14 10.12 9.47
C TYR A 113 3.81 8.62 9.64
N CYS A 114 3.96 7.82 8.59
CA CYS A 114 3.79 6.36 8.64
C CYS A 114 5.04 5.66 9.21
N LEU A 115 6.23 6.02 8.74
CA LEU A 115 7.48 5.36 9.10
C LEU A 115 7.88 5.61 10.57
N GLU A 116 7.52 6.77 11.11
CA GLU A 116 7.71 7.11 12.53
C GLU A 116 6.55 6.67 13.43
N ASP A 117 5.56 5.94 12.89
CA ASP A 117 4.36 5.50 13.62
C ASP A 117 3.56 6.64 14.30
N ARG A 118 3.75 7.88 13.84
CA ARG A 118 3.07 9.07 14.40
C ARG A 118 1.56 9.02 14.21
N PHE A 119 1.05 8.21 13.29
CA PHE A 119 -0.39 8.03 13.11
C PHE A 119 -1.08 7.29 14.25
N LEU A 120 -0.37 6.45 15.00
CA LEU A 120 -0.97 5.62 16.07
C LEU A 120 -1.67 6.43 17.14
N LYS A 121 -1.15 7.63 17.47
CA LYS A 121 -1.76 8.56 18.44
C LYS A 121 -2.99 9.28 17.90
N ASP A 122 -3.14 9.36 16.58
CA ASP A 122 -4.23 10.08 15.93
C ASP A 122 -5.35 9.12 15.48
N ILE A 123 -5.15 7.79 15.58
CA ILE A 123 -6.16 6.79 15.19
C ILE A 123 -7.49 7.05 15.91
N ASN A 124 -8.51 7.31 15.10
CA ASN A 124 -9.88 7.44 15.50
C ASN A 124 -10.54 6.06 15.61
N LYS A 125 -10.60 5.52 16.83
CA LYS A 125 -11.25 4.21 17.11
C LYS A 125 -12.77 4.19 16.84
N SER A 126 -13.39 5.35 16.60
CA SER A 126 -14.80 5.46 16.22
C SER A 126 -15.02 5.44 14.70
N SER A 127 -13.96 5.38 13.89
CA SER A 127 -14.06 5.23 12.44
C SER A 127 -14.70 3.88 12.06
N SER A 128 -15.24 3.79 10.85
CA SER A 128 -15.87 2.56 10.36
C SER A 128 -14.88 1.41 10.16
N MET A 129 -13.57 1.68 9.98
CA MET A 129 -12.55 0.65 9.84
C MET A 129 -11.69 0.45 11.09
N ASN A 130 -11.91 1.21 12.16
CA ASN A 130 -11.21 1.12 13.46
C ASN A 130 -9.68 1.03 13.31
N GLY A 131 -9.09 1.93 12.55
CA GLY A 131 -7.66 2.04 12.24
C GLY A 131 -7.15 1.10 11.16
N MET A 132 -7.89 0.04 10.80
CA MET A 132 -7.36 -1.07 9.99
C MET A 132 -6.89 -0.65 8.60
N LEU A 133 -7.58 0.31 7.97
CA LEU A 133 -7.19 0.83 6.67
C LEU A 133 -5.84 1.56 6.76
N PHE A 134 -5.70 2.49 7.72
CA PHE A 134 -4.47 3.24 7.90
C PHE A 134 -3.30 2.33 8.31
N HIS A 135 -3.52 1.36 9.20
CA HIS A 135 -2.50 0.36 9.54
C HIS A 135 -2.00 -0.39 8.31
N SER A 136 -2.90 -0.88 7.45
CA SER A 136 -2.47 -1.59 6.22
C SER A 136 -1.72 -0.69 5.23
N TYR A 137 -2.03 0.61 5.20
CA TYR A 137 -1.31 1.59 4.40
C TYR A 137 0.08 1.86 4.98
N ALA A 138 0.18 2.09 6.29
CA ALA A 138 1.46 2.34 6.96
C ALA A 138 2.41 1.15 6.87
N ASP A 139 1.90 -0.08 7.03
CA ASP A 139 2.67 -1.31 6.84
C ASP A 139 3.24 -1.39 5.41
N LEU A 140 2.44 -1.05 4.40
CA LEU A 140 2.90 -0.99 3.01
C LEU A 140 3.96 0.10 2.80
N MET A 141 3.84 1.27 3.44
CA MET A 141 4.86 2.31 3.34
C MET A 141 6.20 1.83 3.93
N LYS A 142 6.15 1.10 5.05
CA LYS A 142 7.36 0.51 5.66
C LYS A 142 8.01 -0.51 4.73
N GLU A 143 7.24 -1.35 4.04
CA GLU A 143 7.77 -2.27 3.03
C GLU A 143 8.37 -1.53 1.83
N ILE A 144 7.72 -0.48 1.32
CA ILE A 144 8.24 0.29 0.17
C ILE A 144 9.54 1.05 0.53
N TRP A 145 9.68 1.44 1.79
CA TRP A 145 10.84 2.19 2.28
C TRP A 145 11.88 1.31 3.01
N ASP A 146 11.70 0.00 2.99
CA ASP A 146 12.68 -0.96 3.52
C ASP A 146 13.92 -1.00 2.58
N PRO A 147 15.11 -0.61 3.07
CA PRO A 147 16.32 -0.62 2.26
C PRO A 147 16.71 -2.02 1.77
N ASP A 148 16.31 -3.08 2.49
CA ASP A 148 16.61 -4.47 2.10
C ASP A 148 15.75 -4.91 0.90
N LEU A 149 14.67 -4.18 0.60
CA LEU A 149 13.74 -4.46 -0.49
C LEU A 149 13.98 -3.60 -1.74
N ALA A 150 14.94 -2.67 -1.74
CA ALA A 150 15.08 -1.61 -2.75
C ALA A 150 15.14 -2.05 -4.23
N ASN A 151 15.51 -3.31 -4.53
CA ASN A 151 15.53 -3.87 -5.88
C ASN A 151 14.49 -4.98 -6.09
N SER A 152 13.42 -4.97 -5.29
CA SER A 152 12.37 -5.99 -5.28
C SER A 152 11.00 -5.40 -5.56
N SER A 153 9.97 -6.23 -5.42
CA SER A 153 8.57 -5.83 -5.51
C SER A 153 7.78 -6.41 -4.34
N THR A 154 6.90 -5.60 -3.75
CA THR A 154 5.97 -6.06 -2.70
C THR A 154 4.52 -6.09 -3.20
N SER A 155 3.69 -6.92 -2.54
CA SER A 155 2.29 -7.12 -2.87
C SER A 155 1.40 -6.21 -2.04
N PRO A 156 0.66 -5.25 -2.64
CA PRO A 156 -0.27 -4.38 -1.91
C PRO A 156 -1.59 -5.10 -1.53
N SER A 157 -1.60 -6.43 -1.46
CA SER A 157 -2.81 -7.25 -1.27
C SER A 157 -3.56 -6.95 0.04
N ARG A 158 -2.82 -6.72 1.13
CA ARG A 158 -3.40 -6.38 2.43
C ARG A 158 -4.10 -5.03 2.39
N PHE A 159 -3.46 -4.03 1.78
CA PHE A 159 -4.06 -2.72 1.56
C PHE A 159 -5.26 -2.80 0.62
N LYS A 160 -5.16 -3.54 -0.50
CA LYS A 160 -6.26 -3.79 -1.45
C LYS A 160 -7.49 -4.35 -0.73
N SER A 161 -7.30 -5.31 0.18
CA SER A 161 -8.39 -5.87 0.98
C SER A 161 -9.08 -4.81 1.84
N GLN A 162 -8.32 -3.96 2.54
CA GLN A 162 -8.92 -2.92 3.39
C GLN A 162 -9.60 -1.81 2.59
N ILE A 163 -8.99 -1.33 1.50
CA ILE A 163 -9.60 -0.27 0.69
C ILE A 163 -10.87 -0.76 -0.03
N GLN A 164 -10.95 -2.05 -0.38
CA GLN A 164 -12.17 -2.65 -0.94
C GLN A 164 -13.29 -2.79 0.10
N ARG A 165 -12.96 -3.00 1.37
CA ARG A 165 -13.94 -2.98 2.46
C ARG A 165 -14.45 -1.57 2.74
N PHE A 166 -13.58 -0.57 2.70
CA PHE A 166 -13.93 0.84 2.88
C PHE A 166 -14.73 1.39 1.68
N ALA A 167 -14.30 1.07 0.46
CA ALA A 167 -14.91 1.49 -0.79
C ALA A 167 -15.23 0.27 -1.68
N PRO A 168 -16.38 -0.40 -1.44
CA PRO A 168 -16.87 -1.57 -2.19
C PRO A 168 -16.80 -1.48 -3.72
N ARG A 169 -16.88 -0.28 -4.29
CA ARG A 169 -16.76 -0.05 -5.75
C ARG A 169 -15.48 -0.62 -6.35
N PHE A 170 -14.38 -0.64 -5.60
CA PHE A 170 -13.11 -1.16 -6.08
C PHE A 170 -12.99 -2.68 -5.95
N MET A 171 -14.03 -3.38 -5.48
CA MET A 171 -14.04 -4.85 -5.45
C MET A 171 -13.88 -5.46 -6.85
N GLY A 172 -13.35 -6.67 -6.89
CA GLY A 172 -13.03 -7.36 -8.15
C GLY A 172 -11.69 -6.94 -8.75
N TYR A 173 -11.62 -7.01 -10.07
CA TYR A 173 -10.41 -6.94 -10.89
C TYR A 173 -10.62 -6.15 -12.20
N SER A 174 -11.61 -5.26 -12.26
CA SER A 174 -11.79 -4.36 -13.40
C SER A 174 -10.80 -3.20 -13.33
N GLN A 175 -10.52 -2.57 -14.47
CA GLN A 175 -9.81 -1.28 -14.49
C GLN A 175 -10.68 -0.20 -13.84
N GLN A 176 -10.04 0.82 -13.28
CA GLN A 176 -10.67 1.92 -12.54
C GLN A 176 -9.96 3.23 -12.86
N ASP A 177 -10.64 4.34 -12.61
CA ASP A 177 -10.05 5.67 -12.65
C ASP A 177 -9.13 5.89 -11.44
N SER A 178 -7.87 6.28 -11.69
CA SER A 178 -6.87 6.50 -10.64
C SER A 178 -7.17 7.74 -9.79
N GLN A 179 -7.78 8.77 -10.36
CA GLN A 179 -8.20 9.97 -9.63
C GLN A 179 -9.35 9.64 -8.67
N GLU A 180 -10.31 8.84 -9.13
CA GLU A 180 -11.40 8.39 -8.25
C GLU A 180 -10.83 7.55 -7.10
N PHE A 181 -9.90 6.64 -7.41
CA PHE A 181 -9.21 5.85 -6.40
C PHE A 181 -8.47 6.72 -5.37
N LEU A 182 -7.70 7.71 -5.83
CA LEU A 182 -6.99 8.64 -4.96
C LEU A 182 -7.93 9.34 -3.97
N ARG A 183 -9.09 9.81 -4.44
CA ARG A 183 -10.10 10.47 -3.59
C ARG A 183 -10.54 9.56 -2.44
N TYR A 184 -10.82 8.29 -2.71
CA TYR A 184 -11.23 7.34 -1.67
C TYR A 184 -10.09 6.95 -0.72
N VAL A 185 -8.85 6.84 -1.21
CA VAL A 185 -7.70 6.58 -0.33
C VAL A 185 -7.53 7.75 0.64
N LEU A 186 -7.52 8.99 0.16
CA LEU A 186 -7.36 10.16 1.02
C LEU A 186 -8.53 10.33 2.00
N GLU A 187 -9.77 10.13 1.56
CA GLU A 187 -10.94 10.15 2.43
C GLU A 187 -10.83 9.08 3.52
N GLY A 188 -10.52 7.84 3.15
CA GLY A 188 -10.40 6.73 4.10
C GLY A 188 -9.30 6.99 5.12
N LEU A 189 -8.10 7.38 4.67
CA LEU A 189 -7.01 7.72 5.58
C LEU A 189 -7.38 8.88 6.50
N HIS A 190 -8.02 9.93 5.96
CA HIS A 190 -8.48 11.08 6.75
C HIS A 190 -9.47 10.67 7.84
N MET A 191 -10.49 9.87 7.51
CA MET A 191 -11.48 9.39 8.47
C MET A 191 -10.84 8.58 9.62
N GLU A 192 -9.81 7.78 9.30
CA GLU A 192 -9.09 6.98 10.28
C GLU A 192 -8.24 7.81 11.26
N VAL A 193 -7.78 9.01 10.90
CA VAL A 193 -6.97 9.88 11.78
C VAL A 193 -7.67 11.21 12.13
N ASN A 194 -8.99 11.29 11.92
CA ASN A 194 -9.73 12.50 12.19
C ASN A 194 -9.80 12.78 13.70
N ARG A 195 -9.22 13.91 14.11
CA ARG A 195 -9.21 14.37 15.51
C ARG A 195 -10.57 14.90 15.96
N VAL A 196 -11.43 15.32 15.03
CA VAL A 196 -12.79 15.79 15.31
C VAL A 196 -13.74 14.60 15.25
N GLN A 197 -14.00 13.98 16.40
CA GLN A 197 -14.86 12.80 16.49
C GLN A 197 -16.35 13.14 16.65
N LYS A 198 -16.65 14.33 17.17
CA LYS A 198 -18.01 14.86 17.29
C LYS A 198 -18.08 16.15 16.50
N ARG A 199 -19.06 16.25 15.59
CA ARG A 199 -19.30 17.50 14.88
C ARG A 199 -19.75 18.56 15.90
N PRO A 200 -19.16 19.76 15.91
CA PRO A 200 -19.66 20.86 16.72
C PRO A 200 -21.07 21.23 16.26
N ASN A 201 -21.90 21.68 17.21
CA ASN A 201 -23.25 22.11 16.89
C ASN A 201 -23.20 23.30 15.91
N PRO A 202 -24.08 23.37 14.90
CA PRO A 202 -24.18 24.53 14.04
C PRO A 202 -24.41 25.80 14.89
N ILE A 203 -23.63 26.84 14.64
CA ILE A 203 -23.88 28.16 15.22
C ILE A 203 -25.21 28.62 14.63
N LYS A 204 -26.25 28.71 15.46
CA LYS A 204 -27.50 29.34 15.05
C LYS A 204 -27.27 30.84 15.05
N PRO A 205 -27.43 31.55 13.91
CA PRO A 205 -27.38 33.01 13.91
C PRO A 205 -28.41 33.55 14.92
N ASN A 206 -27.97 34.49 15.76
CA ASN A 206 -28.82 35.15 16.73
C ASN A 206 -29.60 36.27 16.04
N TYR A 207 -30.75 35.94 15.48
CA TYR A 207 -31.62 36.92 14.82
C TYR A 207 -32.28 37.92 15.79
N GLU A 208 -32.21 37.67 17.10
CA GLU A 208 -32.83 38.52 18.14
C GLU A 208 -31.96 39.73 18.53
N ALA A 209 -30.77 39.89 17.95
CA ALA A 209 -29.84 40.98 18.27
C ALA A 209 -29.77 42.10 17.21
N GLU A 210 -30.42 41.93 16.04
CA GLU A 210 -30.41 42.93 14.96
C GLU A 210 -31.58 43.93 15.04
N ASP A 211 -32.63 43.65 15.83
CA ASP A 211 -33.78 44.56 16.00
C ASP A 211 -33.56 45.66 17.07
N CYS A 212 -32.35 45.76 17.62
CA CYS A 212 -31.94 46.80 18.56
C CYS A 212 -30.85 47.70 17.97
N LEU A 213 -31.03 48.19 16.74
CA LEU A 213 -30.25 49.31 16.22
C LEU A 213 -31.09 50.61 16.32
N PRO A 214 -30.61 51.65 17.03
CA PRO A 214 -31.32 52.91 17.23
C PRO A 214 -31.42 53.78 15.98
#